data_AF-A0A2T7NH15-F1
#
_entry.id   AF-A0A2T7NH15-F1
#
_cell.length_a   1.000
_cell.length_b   1.000
_cell.length_c   1.000
_cell.angle_alpha   90.00
_cell.angle_beta   90.00
_cell.angle_gamma   90.00
#
_symmetry.space_group_name_H-M   'P 1'
#
loop_
_entity.id
_entity.type
_entity.pdbx_description
1 polymer ?
#
loop_
_entity_poly.entity_id
_entity_poly.type
_entity_poly.pdbx_seq_one_letter_code
_entity_poly.pdbx_strand_id
1 'polypeptide(L)'
;MPTVFNQQRAGESLDEFSERCVSTTESERRRLLEEVDRFVRYLHDQPFSYPYSVKEVIKSGSLGKGTAVRNLADIDLVVFVNGLSSIDELQRARPQLLAGLREKVRQSARIQPASSSSFSLTYNWNDIERDFVKDVPEHVKKVIRLVKLWKKENHLDIRSYSLELLTIYVWQAAGRGNPGTDYLFREVMRQLSTCGTLRVAFDANYNSSTYTRSMSQPYILDPANPYMNTLHGTSIGNTSESAKRVLRCL
;
A
#
# COMPACT_ATOMS: atom_id res chain seq x y z
N MET A 1 29.75 11.14 -4.88
CA MET A 1 29.25 9.81 -4.50
C MET A 1 27.99 9.55 -5.31
N PRO A 2 27.76 8.31 -5.78
CA PRO A 2 26.52 7.96 -6.47
C PRO A 2 25.33 8.16 -5.53
N THR A 3 24.20 8.62 -6.08
CA THR A 3 22.94 8.81 -5.36
C THR A 3 21.93 7.75 -5.79
N VAL A 4 21.02 7.39 -4.89
CA VAL A 4 19.96 6.41 -5.16
C VAL A 4 18.73 7.10 -5.76
N PHE A 5 18.42 8.30 -5.27
CA PHE A 5 17.22 9.06 -5.65
C PHE A 5 17.58 10.35 -6.38
N ASN A 6 16.70 10.80 -7.26
CA ASN A 6 16.93 12.00 -8.08
C ASN A 6 17.12 13.28 -7.24
N GLN A 7 16.45 13.37 -6.09
CA GLN A 7 16.52 14.53 -5.20
C GLN A 7 17.48 14.36 -4.01
N GLN A 8 18.22 13.25 -3.94
CA GLN A 8 19.18 13.01 -2.87
C GLN A 8 20.43 13.87 -3.10
N ARG A 9 20.88 14.56 -2.04
CA ARG A 9 22.11 15.37 -2.09
C ARG A 9 23.33 14.45 -2.02
N ALA A 10 24.45 14.87 -2.61
CA ALA A 10 25.69 14.09 -2.54
C ALA A 10 26.15 13.92 -1.08
N GLY A 11 26.33 12.68 -0.64
CA GLY A 11 26.74 12.36 0.75
C GLY A 11 25.62 12.38 1.78
N GLU A 12 24.39 12.69 1.38
CA GLU A 12 23.21 12.64 2.26
C GLU A 12 22.79 11.19 2.52
N SER A 13 22.58 10.84 3.78
CA SER A 13 22.09 9.52 4.18
C SER A 13 20.64 9.29 3.71
N LEU A 14 20.21 8.03 3.62
CA LEU A 14 18.81 7.75 3.29
C LEU A 14 17.84 8.21 4.38
N ASP A 15 18.30 8.27 5.63
CA ASP A 15 17.53 8.83 6.74
C ASP A 15 17.25 10.32 6.55
N GLU A 16 18.29 11.13 6.33
CA GLU A 16 18.19 12.57 6.09
C GLU A 16 17.34 12.87 4.85
N PHE A 17 17.58 12.13 3.76
CA PHE A 17 16.81 12.26 2.53
C PHE A 17 15.31 11.94 2.77
N SER A 18 15.01 10.86 3.49
CA SER A 18 13.64 10.45 3.76
C SER A 18 12.88 11.49 4.56
N GLU A 19 13.49 12.06 5.58
CA GLU A 19 12.89 13.10 6.42
C GLU A 19 12.65 14.39 5.63
N ARG A 20 13.61 14.76 4.78
CA ARG A 20 13.54 15.97 3.97
C ARG A 20 12.51 15.89 2.85
N CYS A 21 12.44 14.76 2.13
CA CYS A 21 11.73 14.67 0.84
C CYS A 21 10.57 13.67 0.80
N VAL A 22 10.60 12.62 1.62
CA VAL A 22 9.77 11.42 1.38
C VAL A 22 8.66 11.29 2.42
N SER A 23 8.98 11.52 3.69
CA SER A 23 8.03 11.38 4.80
C SER A 23 7.06 12.56 4.81
N THR A 24 5.76 12.27 4.90
CA THR A 24 4.76 13.31 5.16
C THR A 24 5.01 13.87 6.56
N THR A 25 5.01 15.19 6.73
CA THR A 25 5.13 15.78 8.08
C THR A 25 3.91 15.41 8.91
N GLU A 26 4.06 15.33 10.23
CA GLU A 26 2.92 15.10 11.14
C GLU A 26 1.81 16.13 10.94
N SER A 27 2.17 17.39 10.65
CA SER A 27 1.22 18.45 10.31
C SER A 27 0.45 18.19 9.02
N GLU A 28 1.11 17.75 7.94
CA GLU A 28 0.45 17.42 6.67
C GLU A 28 -0.44 16.19 6.83
N ARG A 29 0.06 15.14 7.51
CA ARG A 29 -0.69 13.93 7.80
C ARG A 29 -1.95 14.25 8.59
N ARG A 30 -1.84 15.07 9.64
CA ARG A 30 -2.98 15.48 10.47
C ARG A 30 -4.02 16.24 9.66
N ARG A 31 -3.61 17.20 8.82
CA ARG A 31 -4.55 17.94 7.94
C ARG A 31 -5.28 17.02 6.98
N LEU A 32 -4.57 16.10 6.31
CA LEU A 32 -5.18 15.12 5.41
C LEU A 32 -6.16 14.19 6.15
N LEU A 33 -5.78 13.71 7.34
CA LEU A 33 -6.67 12.88 8.16
C LEU A 33 -7.92 13.64 8.62
N GLU A 34 -7.79 14.91 9.00
CA GLU A 34 -8.92 15.78 9.37
C GLU A 34 -9.89 16.01 8.20
N GLU A 35 -9.37 16.19 6.98
CA GLU A 35 -10.17 16.28 5.75
C GLU A 35 -10.88 14.97 5.43
N VAL A 36 -10.18 13.84 5.55
CA VAL A 36 -10.78 12.50 5.41
C VAL A 36 -11.86 12.28 6.46
N ASP A 37 -11.63 12.66 7.72
CA ASP A 37 -12.62 12.53 8.80
C ASP A 37 -13.86 13.39 8.56
N ARG A 38 -13.68 14.57 7.97
CA ARG A 38 -14.80 15.40 7.54
C ARG A 38 -15.59 14.72 6.43
N PHE A 39 -14.90 14.16 5.44
CA PHE A 39 -15.53 13.43 4.35
C PHE A 39 -16.28 12.17 4.83
N VAL A 40 -15.69 11.39 5.75
CA VAL A 40 -16.33 10.20 6.34
C VAL A 40 -17.59 10.57 7.11
N ARG A 41 -17.54 11.61 7.97
CA ARG A 41 -18.74 12.12 8.66
C ARG A 41 -19.84 12.48 7.67
N TYR A 42 -19.48 13.20 6.60
CA TYR A 42 -20.41 13.55 5.56
C TYR A 42 -21.02 12.34 4.81
N LEU A 43 -20.26 11.25 4.64
CA LEU A 43 -20.79 10.01 4.09
C LEU A 43 -21.88 9.39 5.00
N HIS A 44 -21.70 9.44 6.32
CA HIS A 44 -22.66 8.93 7.30
C HIS A 44 -23.92 9.80 7.43
N ASP A 45 -23.79 11.13 7.40
CA ASP A 45 -24.89 12.05 7.73
C ASP A 45 -26.04 12.07 6.72
N GLN A 46 -25.85 11.56 5.50
CA GLN A 46 -26.86 11.58 4.43
C GLN A 46 -26.81 10.29 3.60
N PRO A 47 -27.96 9.66 3.24
CA PRO A 47 -27.96 8.58 2.27
C PRO A 47 -27.45 9.08 0.91
N PHE A 48 -26.50 8.38 0.29
CA PHE A 48 -26.00 8.74 -1.05
C PHE A 48 -26.79 8.02 -2.16
N SER A 49 -27.55 6.99 -1.83
CA SER A 49 -28.44 6.31 -2.77
C SER A 49 -29.50 5.51 -2.00
N TYR A 50 -30.75 5.97 -1.96
CA TYR A 50 -31.84 5.20 -1.33
C TYR A 50 -32.06 3.87 -2.10
N PRO A 51 -32.29 2.72 -1.42
CA PRO A 51 -32.52 2.52 0.03
C PRO A 51 -31.25 2.30 0.87
N TYR A 52 -30.07 2.51 0.30
CA TYR A 52 -28.78 2.19 0.92
C TYR A 52 -28.29 3.30 1.86
N SER A 53 -27.70 2.90 2.99
CA SER A 53 -27.03 3.82 3.92
C SER A 53 -25.63 3.34 4.26
N VAL A 54 -24.75 4.25 4.72
CA VAL A 54 -23.39 3.89 5.13
C VAL A 54 -23.44 3.25 6.51
N LYS A 55 -23.00 2.00 6.60
CA LYS A 55 -22.81 1.29 7.87
C LYS A 55 -21.51 1.72 8.53
N GLU A 56 -20.42 1.68 7.77
CA GLU A 56 -19.07 1.92 8.26
C GLU A 56 -18.18 2.39 7.11
N VAL A 57 -17.19 3.24 7.42
CA VAL A 57 -16.13 3.60 6.48
C VAL A 57 -14.77 3.29 7.10
N ILE A 58 -14.00 2.46 6.42
CA ILE A 58 -12.64 2.12 6.81
C ILE A 58 -11.65 2.92 5.96
N LYS A 59 -10.79 3.69 6.64
CA LYS A 59 -9.63 4.33 6.00
C LYS A 59 -8.58 3.28 5.66
N SER A 60 -8.42 3.00 4.39
CA SER A 60 -7.43 2.09 3.83
C SER A 60 -6.28 2.86 3.15
N GLY A 61 -5.35 2.13 2.56
CA GLY A 61 -4.29 2.72 1.74
C GLY A 61 -3.13 3.32 2.54
N SER A 62 -2.25 3.99 1.81
CA SER A 62 -0.96 4.46 2.33
C SER A 62 -1.10 5.49 3.45
N LEU A 63 -2.13 6.36 3.38
CA LEU A 63 -2.41 7.35 4.42
C LEU A 63 -2.88 6.70 5.73
N GLY A 64 -3.78 5.72 5.66
CA GLY A 64 -4.28 5.00 6.83
C GLY A 64 -3.22 4.11 7.49
N LYS A 65 -2.34 3.49 6.68
CA LYS A 65 -1.21 2.66 7.15
C LYS A 65 -0.03 3.49 7.65
N GLY A 66 -0.01 4.80 7.39
CA GLY A 66 1.11 5.70 7.68
C GLY A 66 2.27 5.58 6.69
N THR A 67 2.16 4.80 5.61
CA THR A 67 3.21 4.58 4.60
C THR A 67 3.09 5.52 3.39
N ALA A 68 2.40 6.65 3.55
CA ALA A 68 2.22 7.66 2.52
C ALA A 68 3.54 8.37 2.19
N VAL A 69 3.87 8.45 0.90
CA VAL A 69 4.97 9.27 0.40
C VAL A 69 4.44 10.69 0.16
N ARG A 70 5.22 11.72 0.52
CA ARG A 70 4.84 13.13 0.33
C ARG A 70 4.46 13.39 -1.13
N ASN A 71 3.34 14.09 -1.34
CA ASN A 71 2.74 14.41 -2.66
C ASN A 71 2.34 13.18 -3.51
N LEU A 72 2.23 12.00 -2.89
CA LEU A 72 1.87 10.72 -3.53
C LEU A 72 0.87 9.91 -2.71
N ALA A 73 0.23 10.56 -1.74
CA ALA A 73 -0.73 9.92 -0.88
C ALA A 73 -2.05 9.72 -1.63
N ASP A 74 -2.35 8.48 -1.97
CA ASP A 74 -3.71 8.07 -2.34
C ASP A 74 -4.53 7.87 -1.05
N ILE A 75 -5.80 8.31 -1.10
CA ILE A 75 -6.79 8.06 -0.05
C ILE A 75 -7.68 6.92 -0.51
N ASP A 76 -7.52 5.75 0.10
CA ASP A 76 -8.39 4.61 -0.14
C ASP A 76 -9.42 4.52 0.99
N LEU A 77 -10.71 4.48 0.65
CA LEU A 77 -11.80 4.28 1.61
C LEU A 77 -12.58 3.03 1.23
N VAL A 78 -12.81 2.14 2.19
CA VAL A 78 -13.72 1.01 2.04
C VAL A 78 -15.02 1.38 2.73
N VAL A 79 -16.11 1.42 1.97
CA VAL A 79 -17.44 1.82 2.47
C VAL A 79 -18.32 0.59 2.58
N PHE A 80 -18.74 0.26 3.79
CA PHE A 80 -19.73 -0.76 4.08
C PHE A 80 -21.12 -0.15 4.02
N VAL A 81 -22.03 -0.83 3.33
CA VAL A 81 -23.34 -0.30 2.98
C VAL A 81 -24.43 -1.21 3.55
N ASN A 82 -25.41 -0.63 4.24
CA ASN A 82 -26.61 -1.32 4.69
C ASN A 82 -27.57 -1.56 3.52
N GLY A 83 -28.34 -2.65 3.58
CA GLY A 83 -29.31 -3.00 2.55
C GLY A 83 -28.75 -3.86 1.41
N LEU A 84 -27.55 -4.42 1.57
CA LEU A 84 -26.98 -5.44 0.70
C LEU A 84 -26.84 -6.75 1.47
N SER A 85 -27.36 -7.83 0.89
CA SER A 85 -27.43 -9.16 1.52
C SER A 85 -26.53 -10.18 0.84
N SER A 86 -26.03 -9.90 -0.38
CA SER A 86 -25.13 -10.78 -1.13
C SER A 86 -24.15 -10.05 -2.04
N ILE A 87 -23.11 -10.76 -2.48
CA ILE A 87 -22.12 -10.24 -3.45
C ILE A 87 -22.80 -9.93 -4.80
N ASP A 88 -23.74 -10.77 -5.25
CA ASP A 88 -24.46 -10.55 -6.51
C ASP A 88 -25.35 -9.31 -6.46
N GLU A 89 -25.91 -9.01 -5.28
CA GLU A 89 -26.66 -7.78 -5.07
C GLU A 89 -25.75 -6.56 -5.11
N LEU A 90 -24.57 -6.63 -4.47
CA LEU A 90 -23.55 -5.57 -4.57
C LEU A 90 -23.15 -5.32 -6.02
N GLN A 91 -22.89 -6.38 -6.80
CA GLN A 91 -22.50 -6.26 -8.21
C GLN A 91 -23.60 -5.57 -9.05
N ARG A 92 -24.88 -5.87 -8.80
CA ARG A 92 -26.01 -5.24 -9.47
C ARG A 92 -26.23 -3.78 -9.04
N ALA A 93 -26.14 -3.49 -7.74
CA ALA A 93 -26.33 -2.15 -7.18
C ALA A 93 -25.15 -1.20 -7.45
N ARG A 94 -23.99 -1.75 -7.82
CA ARG A 94 -22.73 -1.03 -7.98
C ARG A 94 -22.81 0.24 -8.84
N PRO A 95 -23.40 0.24 -10.05
CA PRO A 95 -23.44 1.45 -10.88
C PRO A 95 -24.20 2.59 -10.20
N GLN A 96 -25.32 2.26 -9.54
CA GLN A 96 -26.15 3.20 -8.80
C GLN A 96 -25.40 3.77 -7.58
N LEU A 97 -24.74 2.91 -6.80
CA LEU A 97 -23.95 3.32 -5.63
C LEU A 97 -22.80 4.27 -6.04
N LEU A 98 -22.07 3.94 -7.09
CA LEU A 98 -20.97 4.77 -7.60
C LEU A 98 -21.48 6.10 -8.15
N ALA A 99 -22.60 6.12 -8.87
CA ALA A 99 -23.20 7.34 -9.37
C ALA A 99 -23.65 8.25 -8.21
N GLY A 100 -24.35 7.70 -7.22
CA GLY A 100 -24.79 8.43 -6.03
C GLY A 100 -23.62 9.00 -5.22
N LEU A 101 -22.56 8.21 -5.03
CA LEU A 101 -21.35 8.67 -4.35
C LEU A 101 -20.67 9.81 -5.13
N ARG A 102 -20.52 9.69 -6.46
CA ARG A 102 -19.92 10.74 -7.30
C ARG A 102 -20.69 12.04 -7.23
N GLU A 103 -22.02 11.98 -7.39
CA GLU A 103 -22.87 13.16 -7.35
C GLU A 103 -22.79 13.83 -5.97
N LYS A 104 -22.83 13.02 -4.92
CA LYS A 104 -22.73 13.51 -3.54
C LYS A 104 -21.37 14.16 -3.24
N VAL A 105 -20.25 13.59 -3.71
CA VAL A 105 -18.91 14.18 -3.58
C VAL A 105 -18.82 15.50 -4.35
N ARG A 106 -19.36 15.54 -5.58
CA ARG A 106 -19.36 16.72 -6.44
C ARG A 106 -20.11 17.90 -5.79
N GLN A 107 -21.29 17.65 -5.23
CA GLN A 107 -22.14 18.69 -4.63
C GLN A 107 -21.57 19.27 -3.33
N SER A 108 -20.92 18.44 -2.52
CA SER A 108 -20.52 18.81 -1.14
C SER A 108 -19.09 19.30 -1.01
N ALA A 109 -18.15 18.62 -1.67
CA ALA A 109 -16.73 18.88 -1.50
C ALA A 109 -16.13 19.66 -2.68
N ARG A 110 -16.91 19.85 -3.78
CA ARG A 110 -16.42 20.37 -5.06
C ARG A 110 -15.20 19.60 -5.62
N ILE A 111 -15.01 18.37 -5.15
CA ILE A 111 -13.93 17.48 -5.58
C ILE A 111 -14.44 16.75 -6.83
N GLN A 112 -13.64 16.76 -7.89
CA GLN A 112 -13.89 15.95 -9.08
C GLN A 112 -13.01 14.70 -9.04
N PRO A 113 -13.56 13.49 -9.30
CA PRO A 113 -12.74 12.29 -9.41
C PRO A 113 -11.76 12.44 -10.58
N ALA A 114 -10.45 12.38 -10.30
CA ALA A 114 -9.39 12.54 -11.30
C ALA A 114 -9.27 11.32 -12.25
N SER A 115 -9.72 10.15 -11.80
CA SER A 115 -9.87 8.96 -12.62
C SER A 115 -10.96 8.07 -12.00
N SER A 116 -11.58 7.21 -12.81
CA SER A 116 -12.42 6.14 -12.30
C SER A 116 -11.98 4.82 -12.88
N SER A 117 -11.42 3.94 -12.04
CA SER A 117 -11.20 2.56 -12.43
C SER A 117 -12.51 1.77 -12.32
N SER A 118 -12.74 0.86 -13.27
CA SER A 118 -13.90 -0.03 -13.27
C SER A 118 -13.86 -1.10 -12.18
N PHE A 119 -12.84 -1.14 -11.30
CA PHE A 119 -12.65 -2.22 -10.31
C PHE A 119 -11.85 -1.72 -9.10
N SER A 120 -12.48 -1.70 -7.93
CA SER A 120 -11.81 -2.20 -6.73
C SER A 120 -12.72 -3.27 -6.13
N LEU A 121 -12.18 -4.48 -6.07
CA LEU A 121 -12.70 -5.62 -5.32
C LEU A 121 -11.50 -6.10 -4.52
N THR A 122 -11.43 -5.68 -3.26
CA THR A 122 -10.49 -6.21 -2.28
C THR A 122 -11.33 -6.89 -1.21
N TYR A 123 -11.23 -8.22 -1.15
CA TYR A 123 -11.85 -9.00 -0.08
C TYR A 123 -10.93 -8.93 1.13
N ASN A 124 -11.41 -8.32 2.22
CA ASN A 124 -10.72 -8.25 3.49
C ASN A 124 -11.52 -9.09 4.49
N TRP A 125 -10.99 -10.24 4.89
CA TRP A 125 -11.59 -11.04 5.95
C TRP A 125 -10.99 -10.54 7.27
N ASN A 126 -11.85 -10.11 8.21
CA ASN A 126 -11.55 -9.78 9.61
C ASN A 126 -10.55 -8.63 9.90
N ASP A 127 -10.45 -7.57 9.09
CA ASP A 127 -9.51 -6.43 9.33
C ASP A 127 -8.01 -6.81 9.34
N ILE A 128 -7.67 -8.04 8.97
CA ILE A 128 -6.34 -8.64 9.15
C ILE A 128 -5.25 -7.97 8.28
N GLU A 129 -5.56 -7.59 7.03
CA GLU A 129 -4.60 -6.90 6.15
C GLU A 129 -4.17 -5.54 6.72
N ARG A 130 -5.05 -4.92 7.53
CA ARG A 130 -4.84 -3.61 8.14
C ARG A 130 -3.87 -3.69 9.30
N ASP A 131 -4.01 -4.67 10.19
CA ASP A 131 -3.16 -4.81 11.37
C ASP A 131 -1.71 -5.15 11.01
N PHE A 132 -1.51 -5.99 9.99
CA PHE A 132 -0.16 -6.45 9.62
C PHE A 132 0.81 -5.32 9.23
N VAL A 133 0.32 -4.27 8.56
CA VAL A 133 1.14 -3.11 8.15
C VAL A 133 1.01 -1.93 9.12
N LYS A 134 -0.15 -1.76 9.77
CA LYS A 134 -0.41 -0.62 10.66
C LYS A 134 0.47 -0.67 11.92
N ASP A 135 0.72 -1.85 12.46
CA ASP A 135 1.54 -2.04 13.68
C ASP A 135 3.04 -2.09 13.42
N VAL A 136 3.45 -1.87 12.17
CA VAL A 136 4.87 -1.82 11.79
C VAL A 136 5.55 -0.56 12.34
N PRO A 137 6.76 -0.68 12.94
CA PRO A 137 7.51 0.47 13.45
C PRO A 137 7.83 1.54 12.40
N GLU A 138 8.01 2.78 12.85
CA GLU A 138 8.21 3.93 11.97
C GLU A 138 9.49 3.83 11.12
N HIS A 139 10.58 3.24 11.65
CA HIS A 139 11.82 3.05 10.87
C HIS A 139 11.62 2.09 9.68
N VAL A 140 10.72 1.12 9.80
CA VAL A 140 10.36 0.22 8.70
C VAL A 140 9.41 0.92 7.72
N LYS A 141 8.43 1.69 8.22
CA LYS A 141 7.56 2.53 7.37
C LYS A 141 8.37 3.54 6.55
N LYS A 142 9.45 4.08 7.12
CA LYS A 142 10.42 4.93 6.42
C LYS A 142 11.03 4.21 5.22
N VAL A 143 11.50 2.98 5.38
CA VAL A 143 12.04 2.17 4.27
C VAL A 143 10.96 1.83 3.24
N ILE A 144 9.74 1.47 3.67
CA ILE A 144 8.61 1.26 2.77
C ILE A 144 8.39 2.48 1.86
N ARG A 145 8.42 3.69 2.44
CA ARG A 145 8.27 4.94 1.66
C ARG A 145 9.41 5.13 0.66
N LEU A 146 10.65 4.85 1.04
CA LEU A 146 11.82 4.90 0.14
C LEU A 146 11.69 3.92 -1.02
N VAL A 147 11.29 2.68 -0.76
CA VAL A 147 11.12 1.65 -1.80
C VAL A 147 9.96 2.01 -2.75
N LYS A 148 8.88 2.59 -2.23
CA LYS A 148 7.77 3.11 -3.05
C LYS A 148 8.19 4.28 -3.93
N LEU A 149 9.03 5.19 -3.41
CA LEU A 149 9.60 6.28 -4.20
C LEU A 149 10.50 5.73 -5.31
N TRP A 150 11.38 4.78 -5.00
CA TRP A 150 12.26 4.13 -5.97
C TRP A 150 11.47 3.52 -7.12
N LYS A 151 10.41 2.75 -6.81
CA LYS A 151 9.48 2.20 -7.80
C LYS A 151 8.95 3.29 -8.73
N LYS A 152 8.50 4.42 -8.18
CA LYS A 152 7.93 5.51 -8.96
C LYS A 152 8.96 6.18 -9.86
N GLU A 153 10.14 6.54 -9.34
CA GLU A 153 11.20 7.20 -10.13
C GLU A 153 11.71 6.31 -11.27
N ASN A 154 11.61 4.99 -11.11
CA ASN A 154 12.02 4.00 -12.10
C ASN A 154 10.85 3.47 -12.95
N HIS A 155 9.64 4.01 -12.78
CA HIS A 155 8.44 3.62 -13.52
C HIS A 155 8.16 2.10 -13.52
N LEU A 156 8.35 1.46 -12.36
CA LEU A 156 8.18 0.02 -12.22
C LEU A 156 6.72 -0.36 -11.97
N ASP A 157 6.31 -1.49 -12.53
CA ASP A 157 4.95 -2.04 -12.46
C ASP A 157 4.70 -2.93 -11.22
N ILE A 158 5.74 -3.21 -10.43
CA ILE A 158 5.58 -3.91 -9.14
C ILE A 158 4.61 -3.17 -8.22
N ARG A 159 3.68 -3.90 -7.59
CA ARG A 159 2.64 -3.26 -6.76
C ARG A 159 3.25 -2.74 -5.46
N SER A 160 2.76 -1.59 -4.99
CA SER A 160 3.25 -0.96 -3.75
C SER A 160 3.05 -1.88 -2.54
N TYR A 161 1.95 -2.65 -2.55
CA TYR A 161 1.66 -3.65 -1.53
C TYR A 161 2.68 -4.79 -1.51
N SER A 162 3.17 -5.26 -2.66
CA SER A 162 4.22 -6.28 -2.73
C SER A 162 5.53 -5.78 -2.11
N LEU A 163 5.86 -4.50 -2.32
CA LEU A 163 7.03 -3.85 -1.71
C LEU A 163 6.87 -3.66 -0.20
N GLU A 164 5.65 -3.32 0.26
CA GLU A 164 5.31 -3.24 1.68
C GLU A 164 5.54 -4.59 2.38
N LEU A 165 4.97 -5.66 1.83
CA LEU A 165 5.14 -7.02 2.37
C LEU A 165 6.60 -7.46 2.35
N LEU A 166 7.32 -7.27 1.24
CA LEU A 166 8.73 -7.64 1.16
C LEU A 166 9.57 -6.90 2.22
N THR A 167 9.32 -5.61 2.42
CA THR A 167 10.04 -4.81 3.42
C THR A 167 9.80 -5.34 4.83
N ILE A 168 8.55 -5.68 5.15
CA ILE A 168 8.19 -6.26 6.46
C ILE A 168 8.85 -7.63 6.64
N TYR A 169 8.80 -8.49 5.61
CA TYR A 169 9.43 -9.81 5.64
C TYR A 169 10.94 -9.72 5.92
N VAL A 170 11.64 -8.85 5.19
CA VAL A 170 13.08 -8.63 5.36
C VAL A 170 13.40 -8.12 6.76
N TRP A 171 12.61 -7.18 7.29
CA TRP A 171 12.77 -6.68 8.65
C TRP A 171 12.52 -7.77 9.72
N GLN A 172 11.51 -8.62 9.52
CA GLN A 172 11.23 -9.74 10.41
C GLN A 172 12.37 -10.76 10.40
N ALA A 173 12.90 -11.09 9.22
CA ALA A 173 14.05 -11.98 9.06
C ALA A 173 15.34 -11.41 9.68
N ALA A 174 15.49 -10.08 9.73
CA ALA A 174 16.60 -9.39 10.39
C ALA A 174 16.45 -9.28 11.93
N GLY A 175 15.47 -9.97 12.54
CA GLY A 175 15.31 -10.03 13.99
C GLY A 175 14.40 -8.96 14.60
N ARG A 176 13.61 -8.25 13.79
CA ARG A 176 12.59 -7.26 14.23
C ARG A 176 13.12 -6.02 15.00
N GLY A 177 14.44 -5.88 15.14
CA GLY A 177 15.06 -4.69 15.73
C GLY A 177 15.02 -3.47 14.81
N ASN A 178 15.79 -2.43 15.17
CA ASN A 178 16.10 -1.32 14.27
C ASN A 178 17.52 -1.49 13.71
N PRO A 179 17.68 -2.04 12.50
CA PRO A 179 18.99 -2.24 11.88
C PRO A 179 19.53 -0.96 11.20
N GLY A 180 18.80 0.15 11.24
CA GLY A 180 19.09 1.35 10.46
C GLY A 180 18.47 1.32 9.06
N THR A 181 18.17 2.51 8.52
CA THR A 181 17.47 2.65 7.23
C THR A 181 18.31 2.19 6.05
N ASP A 182 19.61 2.51 6.02
CA ASP A 182 20.50 2.09 4.93
C ASP A 182 20.62 0.57 4.82
N TYR A 183 20.78 -0.12 5.95
CA TYR A 183 20.88 -1.58 5.98
C TYR A 183 19.60 -2.22 5.48
N LEU A 184 18.45 -1.84 6.07
CA LEU A 184 17.17 -2.46 5.72
C LEU A 184 16.79 -2.17 4.26
N PHE A 185 17.01 -0.95 3.77
CA PHE A 185 16.79 -0.60 2.37
C PHE A 185 17.70 -1.41 1.43
N ARG A 186 19.00 -1.53 1.75
CA ARG A 186 19.95 -2.35 0.98
C ARG A 186 19.51 -3.81 0.92
N GLU A 187 19.02 -4.36 2.02
CA GLU A 187 18.56 -5.75 2.08
C GLU A 187 17.31 -5.98 1.21
N VAL A 188 16.35 -5.06 1.27
CA VAL A 188 15.18 -5.09 0.37
C VAL A 188 15.62 -5.02 -1.09
N MET A 189 16.56 -4.14 -1.43
CA MET A 189 17.10 -4.06 -2.80
C MET A 189 17.85 -5.33 -3.21
N ARG A 190 18.54 -6.02 -2.28
CA ARG A 190 19.18 -7.31 -2.53
C ARG A 190 18.14 -8.38 -2.89
N GLN A 191 17.06 -8.47 -2.14
CA GLN A 191 15.94 -9.38 -2.45
C GLN A 191 15.33 -9.04 -3.83
N LEU A 192 15.06 -7.76 -4.10
CA LEU A 192 14.52 -7.32 -5.39
C LEU A 192 15.48 -7.53 -6.56
N SER A 193 16.81 -7.48 -6.36
CA SER A 193 17.80 -7.76 -7.41
C SER A 193 17.75 -9.21 -7.92
N THR A 194 17.14 -10.09 -7.12
CA THR A 194 16.85 -11.50 -7.43
C THR A 194 15.34 -11.75 -7.45
N CYS A 195 14.54 -10.77 -7.93
CA CYS A 195 13.07 -10.83 -7.91
C CYS A 195 12.52 -12.14 -8.49
N GLY A 196 13.16 -12.71 -9.51
CA GLY A 196 12.77 -13.97 -10.14
C GLY A 196 12.92 -15.24 -9.29
N THR A 197 13.63 -15.15 -8.16
CA THR A 197 13.80 -16.25 -7.21
C THR A 197 13.15 -15.98 -5.86
N LEU A 198 12.35 -14.91 -5.74
CA LEU A 198 11.70 -14.56 -4.47
C LEU A 198 10.71 -15.64 -4.02
N ARG A 199 10.79 -15.94 -2.73
CA ARG A 199 9.90 -16.85 -2.01
C ARG A 199 9.56 -16.22 -0.67
N VAL A 200 8.48 -15.44 -0.65
CA VAL A 200 8.04 -14.73 0.55
C VAL A 200 6.62 -15.19 0.91
N ALA A 201 6.46 -15.68 2.13
CA ALA A 201 5.17 -16.02 2.71
C ALA A 201 5.21 -15.74 4.22
N PHE A 202 4.03 -15.63 4.82
CA PHE A 202 3.86 -15.30 6.23
C PHE A 202 3.04 -16.37 6.92
N ASP A 203 3.44 -16.76 8.13
CA ASP A 203 2.70 -17.69 8.98
C ASP A 203 1.78 -16.97 9.99
N ALA A 204 1.20 -15.83 9.58
CA ALA A 204 0.38 -15.00 10.44
C ALA A 204 -1.04 -15.54 10.61
N ASN A 205 -1.72 -15.83 9.48
CA ASN A 205 -3.14 -16.21 9.47
C ASN A 205 -3.40 -17.59 8.86
N TYR A 206 -2.37 -18.21 8.29
CA TYR A 206 -2.39 -19.56 7.76
C TYR A 206 -1.00 -20.17 7.86
N ASN A 207 -0.91 -21.49 7.78
CA ASN A 207 0.38 -22.17 7.64
C ASN A 207 0.84 -22.11 6.18
N SER A 208 1.83 -21.27 5.90
CA SER A 208 2.32 -21.02 4.54
C SER A 208 2.93 -22.25 3.88
N SER A 209 3.49 -23.18 4.66
CA SER A 209 4.06 -24.44 4.13
C SER A 209 3.01 -25.29 3.42
N THR A 210 1.73 -25.18 3.77
CA THR A 210 0.65 -25.90 3.11
C THR A 210 0.45 -25.44 1.66
N TYR A 211 0.62 -24.13 1.41
CA TYR A 211 0.31 -23.50 0.13
C TYR A 211 1.54 -23.33 -0.77
N THR A 212 2.73 -23.29 -0.19
CA THR A 212 3.98 -23.03 -0.94
C THR A 212 4.63 -24.30 -1.51
N ARG A 213 4.27 -25.51 -1.04
CA ARG A 213 4.88 -26.79 -1.47
C ARG A 213 4.93 -27.00 -2.98
N SER A 214 3.87 -26.63 -3.68
CA SER A 214 3.72 -26.81 -5.13
C SER A 214 3.71 -25.49 -5.90
N MET A 215 4.04 -24.37 -5.25
CA MET A 215 3.97 -23.05 -5.86
C MET A 215 5.23 -22.75 -6.66
N SER A 216 5.06 -22.30 -7.90
CA SER A 216 6.16 -21.81 -8.72
C SER A 216 6.65 -20.45 -8.21
N GLN A 217 7.97 -20.27 -8.15
CA GLN A 217 8.59 -18.97 -7.90
C GLN A 217 8.51 -18.08 -9.16
N PRO A 218 8.54 -16.75 -9.02
CA PRO A 218 8.60 -16.00 -7.77
C PRO A 218 7.21 -15.75 -7.14
N TYR A 219 7.18 -15.66 -5.81
CA TYR A 219 5.97 -15.27 -5.09
C TYR A 219 6.25 -14.39 -3.87
N ILE A 220 5.30 -13.49 -3.62
CA ILE A 220 5.09 -12.83 -2.33
C ILE A 220 3.63 -13.06 -1.98
N LEU A 221 3.35 -13.99 -1.07
CA LEU A 221 1.97 -14.31 -0.69
C LEU A 221 1.38 -13.25 0.22
N ASP A 222 0.11 -12.96 -0.03
CA ASP A 222 -0.69 -12.12 0.86
C ASP A 222 -0.84 -12.81 2.24
N PRO A 223 -0.56 -12.12 3.36
CA PRO A 223 -0.67 -12.69 4.70
C PRO A 223 -2.11 -13.02 5.12
N ALA A 224 -3.13 -12.44 4.50
CA ALA A 224 -4.55 -12.69 4.76
C ALA A 224 -5.20 -13.61 3.71
N ASN A 225 -4.56 -13.82 2.54
CA ASN A 225 -5.08 -14.70 1.49
C ASN A 225 -3.98 -15.60 0.88
N PRO A 226 -3.90 -16.90 1.23
CA PRO A 226 -2.85 -17.80 0.77
C PRO A 226 -2.86 -18.10 -0.73
N TYR A 227 -3.97 -17.81 -1.43
CA TYR A 227 -4.08 -18.00 -2.88
C TYR A 227 -3.63 -16.77 -3.68
N MET A 228 -3.36 -15.66 -3.00
CA MET A 228 -3.07 -14.39 -3.62
C MET A 228 -1.56 -14.15 -3.72
N ASN A 229 -0.96 -14.51 -4.86
CA ASN A 229 0.39 -14.09 -5.18
C ASN A 229 0.39 -12.59 -5.53
N THR A 230 1.11 -11.81 -4.74
CA THR A 230 1.10 -10.37 -4.92
C THR A 230 1.96 -9.88 -6.08
N LEU A 231 2.82 -10.72 -6.67
CA LEU A 231 3.66 -10.38 -7.81
C LEU A 231 2.99 -10.55 -9.19
N HIS A 232 1.70 -10.90 -9.24
CA HIS A 232 1.01 -11.01 -10.53
C HIS A 232 1.08 -9.69 -11.31
N GLY A 233 1.29 -9.78 -12.63
CA GLY A 233 1.42 -8.62 -13.51
C GLY A 233 2.67 -7.76 -13.30
N THR A 234 3.65 -8.22 -12.52
CA THR A 234 4.93 -7.51 -12.31
C THR A 234 5.97 -7.91 -13.35
N SER A 235 6.67 -6.93 -13.93
CA SER A 235 7.85 -7.12 -14.75
C SER A 235 9.06 -7.42 -13.87
N ILE A 236 9.24 -8.71 -13.60
CA ILE A 236 10.31 -9.26 -12.75
C ILE A 236 11.70 -8.84 -13.25
N GLY A 237 11.92 -8.86 -14.57
CA GLY A 237 13.20 -8.49 -15.18
C GLY A 237 13.56 -7.03 -14.95
N ASN A 238 12.64 -6.10 -15.25
CA ASN A 238 12.84 -4.67 -15.06
C ASN A 238 13.06 -4.31 -13.59
N THR A 239 12.27 -4.93 -12.70
CA THR A 239 12.40 -4.76 -11.24
C THR A 239 13.79 -5.20 -10.76
N SER A 240 14.25 -6.38 -11.20
CA SER A 240 15.55 -6.93 -10.82
C SER A 240 16.71 -6.05 -11.30
N GLU A 241 16.64 -5.59 -12.56
CA GLU A 241 17.70 -4.78 -13.14
C GLU A 241 17.78 -3.38 -12.49
N SER A 242 16.63 -2.75 -12.22
CA SER A 242 16.61 -1.47 -11.50
C SER A 242 17.17 -1.62 -10.08
N ALA A 243 16.84 -2.69 -9.36
CA ALA A 243 17.37 -2.94 -8.02
C ALA A 243 18.89 -3.17 -8.03
N LYS A 244 19.42 -3.88 -9.04
CA LYS A 244 20.89 -4.04 -9.22
C LYS A 244 21.60 -2.72 -9.44
N ARG A 245 21.00 -1.78 -10.17
CA ARG A 245 21.56 -0.44 -10.36
C ARG A 245 21.64 0.31 -9.04
N VAL A 246 20.58 0.29 -8.25
CA VAL A 246 20.56 0.91 -6.90
C VAL A 246 21.63 0.31 -5.99
N LEU A 247 21.81 -1.01 -5.99
CA LEU A 247 22.84 -1.67 -5.17
C LEU A 247 24.27 -1.26 -5.52
N ARG A 248 24.53 -0.79 -6.74
CA ARG A 248 25.85 -0.25 -7.13
C ARG A 248 26.06 1.17 -6.62
N CYS A 249 24.99 1.89 -6.28
CA CYS A 249 25.02 3.24 -5.74
C CYS A 249 25.07 3.27 -4.20
N LEU A 250 24.67 2.18 -3.54
CA LEU A 250 24.66 2.00 -2.09
C LEU A 250 26.01 1.46 -1.57
#